data_AF-K9VVC3-F1
#
_entry.id   AF-K9VVC3-F1
#
_cell.length_a   1.000
_cell.length_b   1.000
_cell.length_c   1.000
_cell.angle_alpha   90.00
_cell.angle_beta   90.00
_cell.angle_gamma   90.00
#
_symmetry.space_group_name_H-M   'P 1'
#
loop_
_entity.id
_entity.type
_entity.pdbx_description
1 polymer ?
#
loop_
_entity_poly.entity_id
_entity_poly.type
_entity_poly.pdbx_seq_one_letter_code
_entity_poly.pdbx_strand_id
1 'polypeptide(L)' 'MNIILVHCPNCGSYAERYSEPQIIRTECLRCDYLIINSITGNVIEAYAPGLSIERAVNLAKS' A
#
# COMPACT_ATOMS: atom_id res chain seq x y z
N MET A 1 14.85 11.43 5.62
CA MET A 1 13.81 10.45 5.23
C MET A 1 12.70 10.53 6.26
N ASN A 2 11.49 10.88 5.84
CA ASN A 2 10.34 10.94 6.75
C ASN A 2 9.45 9.71 6.50
N ILE A 3 8.98 9.08 7.58
CA ILE A 3 8.16 7.87 7.55
C ILE A 3 6.86 8.19 8.27
N ILE A 4 5.73 7.92 7.61
CA ILE A 4 4.40 8.06 8.22
C ILE A 4 3.59 6.77 8.05
N LEU A 5 2.70 6.52 9.00
CA LEU A 5 1.73 5.43 8.90
C LEU A 5 0.48 5.90 8.18
N VAL A 6 0.02 5.10 7.22
CA VAL A 6 -1.21 5.35 6.44
C VAL A 6 -2.02 4.06 6.34
N HIS A 7 -3.30 4.16 6.00
CA HIS A 7 -4.07 2.99 5.62
C HIS A 7 -3.64 2.49 4.25
N CYS A 8 -3.39 1.19 4.15
CA CYS A 8 -3.10 0.50 2.90
C CYS A 8 -4.31 0.64 1.97
N PRO A 9 -4.13 1.19 0.76
CA PRO A 9 -5.24 1.34 -0.19
C PRO A 9 -5.72 -0.01 -0.74
N ASN A 10 -4.92 -1.07 -0.63
CA ASN A 10 -5.30 -2.41 -1.06
C ASN A 10 -6.10 -3.15 0.01
N CYS A 11 -5.60 -3.24 1.26
CA CYS A 11 -6.20 -4.10 2.30
C CYS A 11 -6.73 -3.38 3.55
N GLY A 12 -6.60 -2.06 3.65
CA GLY A 12 -7.02 -1.26 4.82
C GLY A 12 -6.14 -1.38 6.07
N SER A 13 -5.22 -2.35 6.14
CA SER A 13 -4.25 -2.46 7.25
C SER A 13 -3.27 -1.28 7.24
N TYR A 14 -2.48 -1.11 8.30
CA TYR A 14 -1.42 -0.10 8.29
C TYR A 14 -0.34 -0.41 7.23
N ALA A 15 0.09 0.64 6.55
CA ALA A 15 1.17 0.69 5.58
C ALA A 15 2.11 1.85 5.96
N GLU A 16 3.36 1.73 5.54
CA GLU A 16 4.37 2.76 5.74
C GLU A 16 4.52 3.58 4.46
N ARG A 17 4.60 4.89 4.61
CA ARG A 17 4.91 5.81 3.52
C ARG A 17 6.20 6.55 3.79
N TYR A 18 7.13 6.41 2.85
CA TYR A 18 8.45 7.01 2.85
C TYR A 18 8.46 8.17 1.86
N SER A 19 8.89 9.33 2.32
CA SER A 19 9.21 10.46 1.45
C SER A 19 10.72 10.57 1.28
N GLU A 20 11.17 10.38 0.05
CA GLU A 20 12.54 10.57 -0.41
C GLU A 20 12.59 11.78 -1.36
N PRO A 21 13.78 12.33 -1.69
CA PRO A 21 13.88 13.59 -2.40
C PRO A 21 13.15 13.65 -3.75
N GLN A 22 13.00 12.52 -4.44
CA GLN A 22 12.40 12.44 -5.79
C GLN A 22 11.27 11.43 -5.90
N ILE A 23 11.05 10.62 -4.85
CA ILE A 23 10.07 9.55 -4.86
C ILE A 23 9.27 9.49 -3.55
N ILE A 24 8.06 8.96 -3.65
CA ILE A 24 7.19 8.60 -2.55
C ILE A 24 6.93 7.11 -2.65
N ARG A 25 7.43 6.32 -1.70
CA ARG A 25 7.16 4.88 -1.59
C ARG A 25 6.09 4.64 -0.54
N THR A 26 5.07 3.85 -0.85
CA THR A 26 4.11 3.33 0.14
C THR A 26 4.11 1.81 0.07
N GLU A 27 4.37 1.14 1.20
CA GLU A 27 4.47 -0.31 1.27
C GLU A 27 3.66 -0.90 2.45
N CYS A 28 3.05 -2.06 2.24
CA CYS A 28 2.23 -2.77 3.23
C CYS A 28 2.67 -4.22 3.37
N LEU A 29 3.27 -4.56 4.51
CA LEU A 29 3.70 -5.92 4.86
C LEU A 29 2.55 -6.93 5.05
N ARG A 30 1.28 -6.47 5.09
CA ARG A 30 0.12 -7.35 5.34
C ARG A 30 -0.47 -7.98 4.10
N CYS A 31 -0.27 -7.35 2.96
CA CYS A 31 -0.82 -7.78 1.68
C CYS A 31 0.16 -7.51 0.55
N ASP A 32 1.44 -7.32 0.86
CA ASP A 32 2.51 -7.00 -0.09
C ASP A 32 2.17 -5.89 -1.09
N TYR A 33 1.35 -4.91 -0.68
CA TYR A 33 1.07 -3.75 -1.52
C TYR A 33 2.29 -2.84 -1.56
N LEU A 34 2.71 -2.43 -2.76
CA LEU A 34 3.79 -1.47 -3.00
C LEU A 34 3.34 -0.47 -4.06
N ILE A 35 3.61 0.81 -3.83
CA ILE A 35 3.58 1.82 -4.88
C ILE A 35 4.74 2.79 -4.68
N ILE A 36 5.46 3.08 -5.76
CA ILE A 36 6.51 4.08 -5.83
C ILE A 36 6.06 5.11 -6.86
N ASN A 37 5.92 6.35 -6.43
CA ASN A 37 5.57 7.47 -7.30
C ASN A 37 6.73 8.47 -7.33
N SER A 38 6.84 9.25 -8.40
CA SER A 38 7.63 10.48 -8.36
C SER A 38 6.97 11.50 -7.45
N ILE A 39 7.71 12.55 -7.06
CA ILE A 39 7.12 13.71 -6.36
C ILE A 39 6.03 14.43 -7.17
N THR A 40 5.97 14.22 -8.49
CA THR A 40 4.92 14.76 -9.36
C THR A 40 3.67 13.88 -9.40
N GLY A 41 3.66 12.75 -8.69
CA GLY A 41 2.54 11.81 -8.63
C GLY A 41 2.48 10.80 -9.76
N ASN A 42 3.48 10.76 -10.65
CA ASN A 42 3.55 9.73 -11.69
C ASN A 42 3.97 8.40 -11.06
N VAL A 43 3.26 7.33 -11.37
CA VAL A 43 3.62 5.98 -10.91
C VAL A 43 4.90 5.55 -11.60
N ILE A 44 5.90 5.17 -10.80
CA ILE A 44 7.18 4.59 -11.27
C ILE A 44 7.06 3.07 -11.22
N GLU A 45 6.59 2.53 -10.10
CA GLU A 45 6.42 1.10 -9.88
C GLU A 45 5.20 0.85 -8.99
N ALA A 46 4.43 -0.19 -9.28
CA ALA A 46 3.29 -0.58 -8.47
C ALA A 46 3.11 -2.09 -8.44
N TYR A 47 2.82 -2.62 -7.26
CA TYR A 47 2.43 -4.00 -7.03
C TYR A 47 1.23 -4.04 -6.06
N ALA A 48 0.14 -4.66 -6.50
CA ALA A 48 -1.08 -4.79 -5.73
C ALA A 48 -1.61 -6.21 -5.90
N PRO A 49 -1.16 -7.16 -5.06
CA PRO A 49 -1.67 -8.52 -5.15
C PRO A 49 -3.15 -8.52 -4.73
N GLY A 50 -3.94 -9.38 -5.36
CA GLY A 50 -5.35 -9.53 -5.04
C GLY A 50 -5.50 -9.90 -3.57
N LEU A 51 -6.41 -9.22 -2.86
CA LEU A 51 -6.86 -9.71 -1.56
C LEU A 51 -7.44 -11.10 -1.80
N SER A 52 -6.90 -12.13 -1.14
CA SER A 52 -7.48 -13.47 -1.25
C SER A 52 -8.96 -13.36 -0.90
N ILE A 53 -9.81 -13.86 -1.81
CA ILE A 53 -11.28 -13.82 -1.68
C ILE A 53 -11.74 -14.40 -0.33
N GLU A 54 -10.94 -15.27 0.28
CA GLU A 54 -11.15 -15.82 1.62
C GLU A 54 -11.41 -14.77 2.71
N ARG A 55 -10.71 -13.62 2.71
CA ARG A 55 -11.00 -12.57 3.71
C ARG A 55 -12.34 -11.88 3.46
N ALA A 56 -12.68 -11.61 2.20
CA ALA A 56 -13.94 -10.98 1.83
C ALA A 56 -15.13 -11.91 2.15
N VAL A 57 -14.99 -13.20 1.89
CA VAL A 57 -16.02 -14.21 2.21
C VAL A 57 -16.21 -14.37 3.71
N ASN A 58 -15.15 -14.35 4.50
CA ASN A 58 -15.25 -14.50 5.96
C ASN A 58 -15.86 -13.26 6.64
N LEU A 59 -15.59 -12.04 6.13
CA LEU A 59 -16.24 -10.82 6.61
C LEU A 59 -17.72 -10.73 6.22
N ALA A 60 -18.12 -11.32 5.08
CA ALA A 60 -19.52 -11.35 4.65
C ALA A 60 -20.38 -12.40 5.38
N LYS A 61 -19.78 -13.23 6.24
CA LYS A 61 -20.44 -14.32 6.96
C LYS A 61 -20.61 -14.06 8.46
N SER A 62 -20.07 -12.96 8.98
CA SER A 62 -20.21 -12.49 10.37
C SER A 62 -21.27 -11.41 10.48
#